data_AF-A0A4V5SFQ9-F1
#
_entry.id   AF-A0A4V5SFQ9-F1
#
_cell.length_a   1.000
_cell.length_b   1.000
_cell.length_c   1.000
_cell.angle_alpha   90.00
_cell.angle_beta   90.00
_cell.angle_gamma   90.00
#
_symmetry.space_group_name_H-M   'P 1'
#
loop_
_entity.id
_entity.type
_entity.pdbx_description
1 polymer ?
#
loop_
_entity_poly.entity_id
_entity_poly.type
_entity_poly.pdbx_seq_one_letter_code
_entity_poly.pdbx_strand_id
1 'polypeptide(L)'
;MVKIIFHTRRLTILNIIVTPELLEASANKFKSAQEQAQVQFTNLRQDISYLESIWYGSTKEKFYYDFQQSSQVMNKYIHCLQQIEIQLKRAAEKFRKVDSETGAELSTNEVINLSKRD
;
A
#
# COMPACT_ATOMS: atom_id res chain seq x y z
N MET A 1 -6.00 32.87 -34.77
CA MET A 1 -7.16 32.58 -33.89
C MET A 1 -6.88 31.31 -33.10
N VAL A 2 -6.48 31.54 -31.85
CA VAL A 2 -6.71 30.78 -30.63
C VAL A 2 -7.66 29.55 -30.68
N LYS A 3 -7.21 28.47 -30.00
CA LYS A 3 -7.95 27.47 -29.18
C LYS A 3 -8.45 26.14 -29.80
N ILE A 4 -7.87 25.07 -29.24
CA ILE A 4 -8.54 23.86 -28.72
C ILE A 4 -9.06 22.86 -29.76
N ILE A 5 -8.15 22.05 -30.35
CA ILE A 5 -8.51 20.71 -30.87
C ILE A 5 -7.52 19.66 -30.35
N PHE A 6 -7.16 19.75 -29.06
CA PHE A 6 -6.52 18.63 -28.36
C PHE A 6 -7.22 18.29 -27.02
N HIS A 7 -8.42 18.84 -26.79
CA HIS A 7 -9.20 18.53 -25.58
C HIS A 7 -10.06 17.26 -25.66
N THR A 8 -10.06 16.55 -26.80
CA THR A 8 -11.00 15.44 -27.04
C THR A 8 -10.28 14.12 -27.33
N ARG A 9 -9.19 13.84 -26.61
CA ARG A 9 -8.75 12.46 -26.34
C ARG A 9 -8.52 12.21 -24.84
N ARG A 10 -9.18 13.02 -24.01
CA ARG A 10 -9.23 12.89 -22.55
C ARG A 10 -10.36 11.95 -22.08
N LEU A 11 -10.68 10.90 -22.85
CA LEU A 11 -11.96 10.18 -22.68
C LEU A 11 -11.92 8.64 -22.78
N THR A 12 -10.77 7.97 -22.66
CA THR A 12 -10.73 6.49 -22.66
C THR A 12 -9.97 5.82 -21.51
N ILE A 13 -9.56 6.54 -20.46
CA ILE A 13 -9.10 5.90 -19.19
C ILE A 13 -10.16 6.07 -18.08
N LEU A 14 -11.42 6.17 -18.47
CA LEU A 14 -12.55 5.90 -17.57
C LEU A 14 -12.69 4.39 -17.43
N ASN A 15 -12.03 3.83 -16.43
CA ASN A 15 -12.67 2.96 -15.42
C ASN A 15 -11.66 2.54 -14.34
N ILE A 16 -11.05 3.52 -13.66
CA ILE A 16 -10.74 3.60 -12.22
C ILE A 16 -9.82 4.82 -11.99
N ILE A 17 -10.29 5.79 -11.20
CA ILE A 17 -9.61 7.07 -10.86
C ILE A 17 -8.56 6.83 -9.76
N VAL A 18 -7.59 5.95 -10.01
CA VAL A 18 -6.55 5.64 -9.02
C VAL A 18 -5.26 6.33 -9.44
N THR A 19 -4.95 7.45 -8.79
CA THR A 19 -3.69 8.16 -9.00
C THR A 19 -2.56 7.55 -8.16
N PRO A 20 -1.29 7.74 -8.53
CA PRO A 20 -0.16 7.34 -7.70
C PRO A 20 -0.25 7.88 -6.26
N GLU A 21 -0.74 9.11 -6.08
CA GLU A 21 -0.88 9.77 -4.78
C GLU A 21 -1.97 9.09 -3.94
N LEU A 22 -3.09 8.68 -4.56
CA LEU A 22 -4.15 7.96 -3.87
C LEU A 22 -3.68 6.56 -3.42
N LEU A 23 -2.87 5.89 -4.25
CA LEU A 23 -2.25 4.61 -3.90
C LEU A 23 -1.28 4.76 -2.71
N GLU A 24 -0.45 5.80 -2.71
CA GLU A 24 0.48 6.08 -1.62
C GLU A 24 -0.24 6.46 -0.33
N ALA A 25 -1.25 7.32 -0.40
CA ALA A 25 -2.07 7.68 0.75
C ALA A 25 -2.74 6.43 1.35
N SER A 26 -3.21 5.52 0.51
CA SER A 26 -3.76 4.23 0.96
C SER A 26 -2.68 3.33 1.56
N ALA A 27 -1.52 3.20 0.92
CA ALA A 27 -0.39 2.43 1.44
C ALA A 27 0.03 2.92 2.84
N ASN A 28 0.07 4.24 3.05
CA ASN A 28 0.40 4.83 4.34
C ASN A 28 -0.63 4.49 5.43
N LYS A 29 -1.91 4.35 5.09
CA LYS A 29 -2.94 3.86 6.03
C LYS A 29 -2.68 2.40 6.42
N PHE A 30 -2.34 1.53 5.46
CA PHE A 30 -1.98 0.14 5.74
C PHE A 30 -0.72 0.03 6.60
N LYS A 31 0.30 0.85 6.32
CA LYS A 31 1.51 0.96 7.14
C LYS A 31 1.17 1.37 8.59
N SER A 32 0.37 2.42 8.77
CA SER A 32 -0.02 2.87 10.10
C SER A 32 -0.83 1.81 10.85
N ALA A 33 -1.75 1.11 10.19
CA ALA A 33 -2.50 0.01 10.78
C ALA A 33 -1.58 -1.15 11.18
N GLN A 34 -0.57 -1.46 10.36
CA GLN A 34 0.42 -2.49 10.64
C GLN A 34 1.25 -2.14 11.88
N GLU A 35 1.77 -0.91 11.95
CA GLU A 35 2.54 -0.41 13.10
C GLU A 35 1.71 -0.44 14.39
N GLN A 36 0.47 0.04 14.34
CA GLN A 36 -0.44 0.01 15.49
C GLN A 36 -0.73 -1.42 15.96
N ALA A 37 -1.04 -2.33 15.02
CA ALA A 37 -1.29 -3.73 15.34
C ALA A 37 -0.05 -4.42 15.93
N GLN A 38 1.15 -4.12 15.41
CA GLN A 38 2.40 -4.65 15.93
C GLN A 38 2.65 -4.19 17.37
N VAL A 39 2.47 -2.91 17.67
CA VAL A 39 2.62 -2.37 19.04
C VAL A 39 1.61 -3.02 19.98
N GLN A 40 0.33 -3.02 19.64
CA GLN A 40 -0.72 -3.61 20.47
C GLN A 40 -0.44 -5.08 20.76
N PHE A 41 -0.09 -5.85 19.73
CA PHE A 41 0.16 -7.27 19.89
C PHE A 41 1.44 -7.56 20.68
N THR A 42 2.46 -6.71 20.55
CA THR A 42 3.70 -6.83 21.35
C THR A 42 3.40 -6.63 22.84
N ASN A 43 2.62 -5.61 23.18
CA ASN A 43 2.21 -5.35 24.55
C ASN A 43 1.38 -6.51 25.12
N LEU A 44 0.39 -7.01 24.38
CA LEU A 44 -0.42 -8.15 24.82
C LEU A 44 0.41 -9.43 25.04
N ARG A 45 1.43 -9.68 24.20
CA ARG A 45 2.36 -10.81 24.42
C ARG A 45 3.20 -10.62 25.68
N GLN A 46 3.61 -9.40 25.99
CA GLN A 46 4.34 -9.10 27.22
C GLN A 46 3.46 -9.32 28.45
N ASP A 47 2.21 -8.86 28.42
CA ASP A 47 1.24 -9.06 29.50
C ASP A 47 1.00 -10.57 29.75
N ILE A 48 0.83 -11.34 28.69
CA ILE A 48 0.59 -12.79 28.80
C ILE A 48 1.83 -13.55 29.27
N SER A 49 3.03 -13.14 28.84
CA SER A 49 4.30 -13.68 29.34
C SER A 49 4.46 -13.42 30.85
N TYR A 50 4.08 -12.21 31.31
CA TYR A 50 4.06 -11.91 32.73
C TYR A 50 3.07 -12.80 33.49
N LEU A 51 1.84 -12.94 32.98
CA LEU A 51 0.85 -13.86 33.56
C LEU A 51 1.38 -15.29 33.62
N GLU A 52 2.13 -15.75 32.62
CA GLU A 52 2.71 -17.11 32.60
C GLU A 52 3.70 -17.35 33.72
N SER A 53 4.45 -16.31 34.09
CA SER A 53 5.43 -16.38 35.16
C SER A 53 4.80 -16.54 36.56
N ILE A 54 3.55 -16.08 36.73
CA ILE A 54 2.86 -16.07 38.03
C ILE A 54 1.64 -17.02 38.09
N TRP A 55 1.18 -17.53 36.95
CA TRP A 55 0.02 -18.42 36.89
C TRP A 55 0.46 -19.86 37.17
N TYR A 56 0.13 -20.33 38.37
CA TYR A 56 0.28 -21.72 38.80
C TYR A 56 -1.04 -22.49 38.65
N GLY A 57 -0.96 -23.77 38.27
CA GLY A 57 -2.13 -24.66 38.13
C GLY A 57 -2.36 -25.18 36.70
N SER A 58 -3.18 -26.23 36.58
CA SER A 58 -3.42 -27.00 35.35
C SER A 58 -4.35 -26.32 34.33
N THR A 59 -5.07 -25.26 34.71
CA THR A 59 -5.99 -24.55 33.81
C THR A 59 -5.28 -23.65 32.80
N LYS A 60 -3.97 -23.43 32.94
CA LYS A 60 -3.21 -22.49 32.12
C LYS A 60 -2.84 -23.04 30.74
N GLU A 61 -2.66 -24.36 30.62
CA GLU A 61 -2.19 -25.02 29.39
C GLU A 61 -3.11 -24.74 28.19
N LYS A 62 -4.43 -24.89 28.39
CA LYS A 62 -5.41 -24.62 27.33
C LYS A 62 -5.39 -23.16 26.90
N PHE A 63 -5.30 -22.23 27.86
CA PHE A 63 -5.24 -20.81 27.56
C PHE A 63 -4.00 -20.46 26.73
N TYR A 64 -2.81 -20.95 27.11
CA TYR A 64 -1.58 -20.69 26.33
C TYR A 64 -1.63 -21.33 24.95
N TYR A 65 -2.19 -22.53 24.82
CA TYR A 65 -2.42 -23.14 23.52
C TYR A 65 -3.29 -22.25 22.63
N ASP A 66 -4.47 -21.84 23.12
CA ASP A 66 -5.41 -20.99 22.38
C ASP A 66 -4.78 -19.62 22.03
N PHE A 67 -4.00 -19.06 22.96
CA PHE A 67 -3.27 -17.82 22.72
C PHE A 67 -2.18 -17.96 21.66
N GLN A 68 -1.44 -19.07 21.63
CA GLN A 68 -0.44 -19.34 20.59
C GLN A 68 -1.09 -19.46 19.21
N GLN A 69 -2.25 -20.12 19.10
CA GLN A 69 -3.00 -20.17 17.83
C GLN A 69 -3.45 -18.78 17.40
N SER A 70 -4.03 -18.01 18.32
CA SER A 70 -4.47 -16.63 18.07
C SER A 70 -3.31 -15.71 17.68
N SER A 71 -2.14 -15.92 18.29
CA SER A 71 -0.90 -15.21 18.00
C SER A 71 -0.44 -15.41 16.56
N GLN A 72 -0.58 -16.63 16.03
CA GLN A 72 -0.27 -16.91 14.63
C GLN A 72 -1.23 -16.18 13.67
N VAL A 73 -2.52 -16.11 14.02
CA VAL A 73 -3.52 -15.35 13.24
C VAL A 73 -3.14 -13.86 13.22
N MET A 74 -2.75 -13.30 14.36
CA MET A 74 -2.34 -11.90 14.46
C MET A 74 -1.07 -11.61 13.64
N ASN A 75 -0.08 -12.50 13.68
CA ASN A 75 1.12 -12.36 12.83
C ASN A 75 0.77 -12.39 11.34
N LYS A 76 -0.15 -13.25 10.91
CA LYS A 76 -0.64 -13.29 9.52
C LYS A 76 -1.37 -12.01 9.14
N TYR A 77 -2.18 -11.46 10.04
CA TYR A 77 -2.86 -10.18 9.83
C TYR A 77 -1.86 -9.03 9.62
N ILE A 78 -0.88 -8.88 10.51
CA ILE A 78 0.19 -7.88 10.41
C ILE A 78 0.95 -8.03 9.09
N HIS A 79 1.31 -9.27 8.72
CA HIS A 79 1.99 -9.55 7.46
C HIS A 79 1.13 -9.17 6.24
N CYS A 80 -0.17 -9.46 6.28
CA CYS A 80 -1.11 -9.09 5.21
C CYS A 80 -1.16 -7.57 5.00
N LEU A 81 -1.24 -6.79 6.08
CA LEU A 81 -1.21 -5.32 6.00
C LEU A 81 0.07 -4.82 5.31
N GLN A 82 1.23 -5.37 5.68
CA GLN A 82 2.51 -5.05 5.07
C GLN A 82 2.56 -5.41 3.59
N GLN A 83 2.04 -6.58 3.20
CA GLN A 83 2.00 -6.97 1.79
C GLN A 83 1.13 -6.03 0.96
N ILE A 84 -0.04 -5.63 1.48
CA ILE A 84 -0.92 -4.67 0.79
C ILE A 84 -0.22 -3.31 0.64
N GLU A 85 0.41 -2.80 1.69
CA GLU A 85 1.23 -1.57 1.63
C GLU A 85 2.27 -1.64 0.49
N ILE A 86 3.07 -2.71 0.45
CA ILE A 86 4.13 -2.89 -0.55
C ILE A 86 3.54 -2.92 -1.97
N GLN A 87 2.44 -3.64 -2.17
CA GLN A 87 1.80 -3.77 -3.49
C GLN A 87 1.23 -2.42 -3.96
N LEU A 88 0.63 -1.63 -3.06
CA LEU A 88 0.13 -0.29 -3.39
C LEU A 88 1.28 0.67 -3.74
N LYS A 89 2.40 0.63 -3.02
CA LYS A 89 3.59 1.44 -3.35
C LYS A 89 4.18 1.08 -4.70
N ARG A 90 4.31 -0.22 -5.00
CA ARG A 90 4.78 -0.71 -6.31
C ARG A 90 3.85 -0.26 -7.44
N ALA A 91 2.53 -0.30 -7.22
CA ALA A 91 1.56 0.19 -8.20
C ALA A 91 1.73 1.69 -8.45
N ALA A 92 1.89 2.51 -7.40
CA ALA A 92 2.12 3.95 -7.52
C ALA A 92 3.40 4.27 -8.30
N GLU A 93 4.50 3.55 -8.02
CA GLU A 93 5.76 3.69 -8.75
C GLU A 93 5.63 3.33 -10.24
N LYS A 94 4.91 2.24 -10.54
CA LYS A 94 4.66 1.83 -11.93
C LYS A 94 3.88 2.90 -12.69
N PHE A 95 2.88 3.50 -12.06
CA PHE A 95 2.04 4.52 -12.70
C PHE A 95 2.87 5.77 -13.03
N ARG A 96 3.70 6.25 -12.09
CA ARG A 96 4.62 7.37 -12.35
C ARG A 96 5.58 7.12 -13.50
N LYS A 97 6.13 5.90 -13.61
CA LYS A 97 7.04 5.55 -14.71
C LYS A 97 6.34 5.61 -16.06
N VAL A 98 5.17 4.98 -16.17
CA VAL A 98 4.36 5.00 -17.41
C VAL A 98 3.97 6.44 -17.79
N ASP A 99 3.57 7.26 -16.82
CA ASP A 99 3.23 8.66 -17.05
C ASP A 99 4.46 9.47 -17.52
N SER A 100 5.65 9.20 -16.97
CA SER A 100 6.90 9.87 -17.36
C SER A 100 7.38 9.48 -18.77
N GLU A 101 7.25 8.20 -19.14
CA GLU A 101 7.62 7.69 -20.46
C GLU A 101 6.65 8.22 -21.54
N THR A 102 5.35 8.21 -21.25
CA THR A 102 4.32 8.78 -22.14
C THR A 102 4.50 10.30 -22.32
N GLY A 103 4.86 11.01 -21.25
CA GLY A 103 5.17 12.45 -21.31
C GLY A 103 6.40 12.77 -22.17
N ALA A 104 7.43 11.91 -22.12
CA ALA A 104 8.65 12.07 -22.91
C ALA A 104 8.43 11.81 -24.42
N GLU A 105 7.60 10.82 -24.78
CA GLU A 105 7.25 10.54 -26.18
C GLU A 105 6.45 11.67 -26.83
N LEU A 106 5.55 12.32 -26.08
CA LEU A 106 4.79 13.48 -26.57
C LEU A 106 5.70 14.70 -26.80
N SER A 107 6.63 14.96 -25.88
CA SER A 107 7.64 16.03 -26.01
C SER A 107 8.52 15.83 -27.24
N THR A 108 8.99 14.60 -27.47
CA THR A 108 9.89 14.29 -28.59
C THR A 108 9.19 14.45 -29.94
N ASN A 109 7.92 14.03 -30.03
CA ASN A 109 7.13 14.18 -31.24
C ASN A 109 6.74 15.64 -31.55
N GLU A 110 6.54 16.50 -30.54
CA GLU A 110 6.34 17.93 -30.76
C GLU A 110 7.59 18.63 -31.31
N VAL A 111 8.76 18.30 -30.77
CA VAL A 111 10.06 18.85 -31.25
C VAL A 111 10.35 18.44 -32.70
N ILE A 112 10.10 17.17 -33.05
CA ILE A 112 10.27 16.67 -34.42
C ILE A 112 9.30 17.37 -35.41
N ASN A 113 8.06 17.61 -34.99
CA ASN A 113 7.06 18.28 -35.84
C ASN A 113 7.27 19.80 -35.97
N LEU A 114 8.04 20.42 -35.09
CA LEU A 114 8.48 21.81 -35.21
C LEU A 114 9.70 21.94 -36.14
N SER A 115 10.66 21.00 -36.08
CA SER A 115 11.85 21.00 -36.94
C SER A 115 11.58 20.72 -38.42
N LYS A 116 10.39 20.21 -38.78
CA LYS A 116 10.00 19.92 -40.18
C LYS A 116 9.16 21.03 -40.82
N ARG A 117 8.95 22.16 -40.13
CA ARG A 117 8.14 23.29 -40.60
C ARG A 117 8.94 24.50 -41.08
N ASP A 118 10.27 24.41 -41.03
CA ASP A 118 11.21 25.33 -41.68
C ASP A 118 11.79 24.66 -42.95
#